data_AF-A0A1I1EJE7-F1
#
_entry.id   AF-A0A1I1EJE7-F1
#
_cell.length_a   1.000
_cell.length_b   1.000
_cell.length_c   1.000
_cell.angle_alpha   90.00
_cell.angle_beta   90.00
_cell.angle_gamma   90.00
#
_symmetry.space_group_name_H-M   'P 1'
#
loop_
_entity.id
_entity.type
_entity.pdbx_description
1 polymer ?
#
loop_
_entity_poly.entity_id
_entity_poly.type
_entity_poly.pdbx_seq_one_letter_code
_entity_poly.pdbx_strand_id
1 'polypeptide(L)'
;MSYYEDLKTLVDNARNECKRKAEEYNKLKAARESKQYNIEYLRQNILPKMDSLSKEIESIKENVRKESKRLSELKKKEVKANEVIKPEELTEDAKLLQNGLILKENDIAGILERNSNNRTMTQLAIRYANEHNLKIDKMYLPDDTSIYDSANGAISKIADWLADEDKYYTPMYNVVFGDNSALKED
;
A
#
# COMPACT_ATOMS: atom_id res chain seq x y z
N MET A 1 11.03 13.03 -5.65
CA MET A 1 9.66 12.99 -5.09
C MET A 1 9.65 12.02 -3.92
N SER A 2 8.81 12.27 -2.91
CA SER A 2 8.72 11.39 -1.73
C SER A 2 7.92 10.14 -2.07
N TYR A 3 8.32 8.96 -1.59
CA TYR A 3 7.60 7.66 -1.75
C TYR A 3 6.09 7.78 -1.50
N TYR A 4 5.71 8.60 -0.53
CA TYR A 4 4.31 8.85 -0.20
C TYR A 4 3.56 9.59 -1.31
N GLU A 5 4.20 10.56 -1.96
CA GLU A 5 3.60 11.35 -3.04
C GLU A 5 3.39 10.51 -4.30
N ASP A 6 4.32 9.60 -4.59
CA ASP A 6 4.22 8.67 -5.72
C ASP A 6 3.08 7.67 -5.52
N LEU A 7 2.96 7.09 -4.32
CA LEU A 7 1.85 6.21 -3.96
C LEU A 7 0.50 6.92 -4.00
N LYS A 8 0.43 8.12 -3.43
CA LYS A 8 -0.79 8.92 -3.43
C LYS A 8 -1.23 9.25 -4.85
N THR A 9 -0.31 9.70 -5.69
CA THR A 9 -0.60 10.02 -7.10
C THR A 9 -1.10 8.80 -7.87
N LEU A 10 -0.46 7.64 -7.67
CA LEU A 10 -0.87 6.37 -8.28
C LEU A 10 -2.33 6.02 -7.90
N VAL A 11 -2.66 6.11 -6.61
CA VAL A 11 -3.99 5.77 -6.09
C VAL A 11 -5.04 6.77 -6.56
N ASP A 12 -4.75 8.08 -6.49
CA ASP A 12 -5.69 9.13 -6.90
C ASP A 12 -6.02 9.03 -8.39
N ASN A 13 -5.02 8.76 -9.23
CA ASN A 13 -5.23 8.56 -10.67
C ASN A 13 -6.10 7.33 -10.94
N ALA A 14 -5.78 6.20 -10.31
CA ALA A 14 -6.56 4.98 -10.48
C ALA A 14 -8.00 5.13 -9.98
N ARG A 15 -8.21 5.81 -8.85
CA ARG A 15 -9.53 6.10 -8.29
C ARG A 15 -10.37 6.94 -9.26
N ASN A 16 -9.78 8.00 -9.82
CA ASN A 16 -10.48 8.85 -10.79
C ASN A 16 -10.85 8.06 -12.05
N GLU A 17 -9.98 7.18 -12.51
CA GLU A 17 -10.24 6.35 -13.68
C GLU A 17 -11.32 5.28 -13.42
N CYS A 18 -11.24 4.57 -12.30
CA CYS A 18 -12.25 3.60 -11.86
C CYS A 18 -13.62 4.28 -11.71
N LYS A 19 -13.67 5.45 -11.07
CA LYS A 19 -14.92 6.22 -10.90
C LYS A 19 -15.55 6.55 -12.25
N ARG A 20 -14.76 7.07 -13.20
CA ARG A 20 -15.25 7.41 -14.54
C ARG A 20 -15.82 6.18 -15.27
N LYS A 21 -15.13 5.04 -15.20
CA LYS A 21 -15.58 3.79 -15.83
C LYS A 21 -16.81 3.19 -15.13
N ALA A 22 -16.88 3.29 -13.80
CA ALA A 22 -18.03 2.84 -13.01
C ALA A 22 -19.29 3.68 -13.30
N GLU A 23 -19.15 4.99 -13.49
CA GLU A 23 -20.25 5.86 -13.93
C GLU A 23 -20.79 5.43 -15.31
N GLU A 24 -19.90 5.10 -16.25
CA GLU A 24 -20.28 4.58 -17.57
C GLU A 24 -20.98 3.23 -17.47
N TYR A 25 -20.46 2.32 -16.66
CA TYR A 25 -21.08 1.02 -16.39
C TYR A 25 -22.49 1.18 -15.80
N ASN A 26 -22.67 2.09 -14.84
CA ASN A 26 -23.97 2.34 -14.21
C ASN A 26 -24.99 2.93 -15.20
N LYS A 27 -24.56 3.77 -16.14
CA LYS A 27 -25.43 4.25 -17.23
C LYS A 27 -25.90 3.09 -18.11
N LEU A 28 -25.00 2.17 -18.47
CA LEU A 28 -25.34 0.98 -19.26
C LEU A 28 -26.25 0.02 -18.48
N LYS A 29 -26.03 -0.14 -17.17
CA LYS A 29 -26.90 -0.92 -16.29
C LYS A 29 -28.31 -0.35 -16.25
N ALA A 30 -28.45 0.97 -16.06
CA ALA A 30 -29.75 1.65 -16.09
C ALA A 30 -30.44 1.51 -17.46
N ALA A 31 -29.69 1.60 -18.56
CA ALA A 31 -30.20 1.38 -19.91
C ALA A 31 -30.68 -0.07 -20.15
N ARG A 32 -30.02 -1.06 -19.56
CA ARG A 32 -30.47 -2.46 -19.58
C ARG A 32 -31.77 -2.65 -18.78
N GLU A 33 -31.86 -2.02 -17.62
CA GLU A 33 -33.02 -2.14 -16.71
C GLU A 33 -34.25 -1.38 -17.19
N SER A 34 -34.08 -0.33 -18.02
CA SER A 34 -35.18 0.49 -18.53
C SER A 34 -36.12 -0.22 -19.51
N LYS A 35 -35.76 -1.43 -19.98
CA LYS A 35 -36.51 -2.23 -20.98
C LYS A 35 -36.81 -1.48 -22.30
N GLN A 36 -36.15 -0.36 -22.56
CA GLN A 36 -36.34 0.45 -23.77
C GLN A 36 -35.72 -0.18 -25.03
N TYR A 37 -34.80 -1.13 -24.84
CA TYR A 37 -34.07 -1.76 -25.92
C TYR A 37 -34.51 -3.22 -26.10
N ASN A 38 -34.55 -3.67 -27.36
CA ASN A 38 -34.78 -5.07 -27.66
C ASN A 38 -33.58 -5.94 -27.22
N ILE A 39 -33.83 -7.24 -27.05
CA ILE A 39 -32.84 -8.20 -26.55
C ILE A 39 -31.58 -8.26 -27.43
N GLU A 40 -31.74 -8.18 -28.75
CA GLU A 40 -30.62 -8.27 -29.69
C GLU A 40 -29.69 -7.07 -29.57
N TYR A 41 -30.25 -5.87 -29.45
CA TYR A 41 -29.49 -4.64 -29.22
C TYR A 41 -28.73 -4.70 -27.89
N LEU A 42 -29.38 -5.19 -26.82
CA LEU A 42 -28.73 -5.37 -25.52
C LEU A 42 -27.51 -6.31 -25.63
N ARG A 43 -27.65 -7.44 -26.33
CA ARG A 43 -26.59 -8.44 -26.51
C ARG A 43 -25.42 -7.94 -27.33
N GLN A 44 -25.67 -7.17 -28.39
CA GLN A 44 -24.62 -6.71 -29.29
C GLN A 44 -23.91 -5.45 -28.79
N ASN A 45 -24.62 -4.57 -28.07
CA ASN A 45 -24.10 -3.22 -27.77
C ASN A 45 -23.90 -2.94 -26.28
N ILE A 46 -24.79 -3.43 -25.41
CA ILE A 46 -24.77 -3.06 -23.98
C ILE A 46 -23.96 -4.07 -23.17
N LEU A 47 -24.27 -5.36 -23.28
CA LEU A 47 -23.61 -6.41 -22.49
C LEU A 47 -22.09 -6.49 -22.75
N PRO A 48 -21.59 -6.43 -24.00
CA PRO A 48 -20.14 -6.50 -24.24
C PRO A 48 -19.40 -5.29 -23.68
N LYS A 49 -19.99 -4.09 -23.74
CA LYS A 49 -19.41 -2.88 -23.15
C LYS A 49 -19.38 -2.95 -21.63
N MET A 50 -20.43 -3.47 -21.01
CA MET A 50 -20.46 -3.70 -19.56
C MET A 50 -19.36 -4.69 -19.13
N ASP A 51 -19.18 -5.78 -19.87
CA ASP A 51 -18.11 -6.76 -19.59
C ASP A 51 -16.71 -6.16 -19.79
N SER A 52 -16.48 -5.38 -20.86
CA SER A 52 -15.22 -4.66 -21.08
C SER A 52 -14.91 -3.71 -19.94
N LEU A 53 -15.87 -2.86 -19.55
CA LEU A 53 -15.69 -1.90 -18.45
C LEU A 53 -15.39 -2.61 -17.13
N SER A 54 -16.06 -3.74 -16.86
CA SER A 54 -15.79 -4.57 -15.67
C SER A 54 -14.36 -5.09 -15.67
N LYS A 55 -13.88 -5.63 -16.80
CA LYS A 55 -12.50 -6.14 -16.94
C LYS A 55 -11.47 -5.04 -16.84
N GLU A 56 -11.75 -3.86 -17.39
CA GLU A 56 -10.87 -2.69 -17.32
C GLU A 56 -10.74 -2.17 -15.89
N ILE A 57 -11.85 -2.09 -15.14
CA ILE A 57 -11.82 -1.71 -13.71
C ILE A 57 -10.97 -2.70 -12.92
N GLU A 58 -11.16 -4.01 -13.12
CA GLU A 58 -10.38 -5.03 -12.41
C GLU A 58 -8.89 -4.98 -12.79
N SER A 59 -8.58 -4.74 -14.06
CA SER A 59 -7.21 -4.55 -14.53
C SER A 59 -6.53 -3.35 -13.87
N ILE A 60 -7.23 -2.22 -13.72
CA ILE A 60 -6.72 -1.04 -13.00
C ILE A 60 -6.44 -1.39 -11.54
N LYS A 61 -7.39 -2.04 -10.85
CA LYS A 61 -7.23 -2.48 -9.46
C LYS A 61 -5.99 -3.35 -9.28
N GLU A 62 -5.79 -4.33 -10.17
CA GLU A 62 -4.65 -5.25 -10.11
C GLU A 62 -3.32 -4.55 -10.41
N ASN A 63 -3.30 -3.61 -11.36
CA ASN A 63 -2.10 -2.82 -11.66
C ASN A 63 -1.69 -1.95 -10.47
N VAL A 64 -2.63 -1.31 -9.78
CA VAL A 64 -2.35 -0.56 -8.55
C VAL A 64 -1.81 -1.49 -7.47
N ARG A 65 -2.42 -2.65 -7.23
CA ARG A 65 -1.91 -3.62 -6.25
C ARG A 65 -0.46 -4.02 -6.54
N LYS A 66 -0.13 -4.35 -7.79
CA LYS A 66 1.23 -4.73 -8.20
C LYS A 66 2.22 -3.58 -8.01
N GLU A 67 1.85 -2.38 -8.46
CA GLU A 67 2.74 -1.23 -8.40
C GLU A 67 2.95 -0.73 -6.98
N SER A 68 1.91 -0.70 -6.14
CA SER A 68 2.03 -0.40 -4.71
C SER A 68 2.94 -1.40 -3.98
N LYS A 69 2.85 -2.70 -4.30
CA LYS A 69 3.78 -3.71 -3.77
C LYS A 69 5.21 -3.43 -4.21
N ARG A 70 5.42 -3.18 -5.51
CA ARG A 70 6.74 -2.87 -6.08
C ARG A 70 7.38 -1.65 -5.40
N LEU A 71 6.64 -0.55 -5.26
CA LEU A 71 7.11 0.67 -4.58
C LEU A 71 7.48 0.39 -3.12
N SER A 72 6.66 -0.41 -2.43
CA SER A 72 6.91 -0.76 -1.03
C SER A 72 8.15 -1.64 -0.87
N GLU A 73 8.39 -2.58 -1.77
CA GLU A 73 9.61 -3.40 -1.78
C GLU A 73 10.86 -2.58 -2.07
N LEU A 74 10.77 -1.63 -3.02
CA LEU A 74 11.84 -0.66 -3.28
C LEU A 74 12.16 0.13 -2.01
N LYS A 75 11.14 0.65 -1.33
CA LYS A 75 11.35 1.43 -0.11
C LYS A 75 11.93 0.58 1.01
N LYS A 76 11.49 -0.66 1.17
CA LYS A 76 12.09 -1.62 2.11
C LYS A 76 13.57 -1.87 1.82
N LYS A 77 13.94 -1.99 0.54
CA LYS A 77 15.34 -2.17 0.14
C LYS A 77 16.17 -0.92 0.43
N GLU A 78 15.64 0.27 0.16
CA GLU A 78 16.31 1.53 0.52
C GLU A 78 16.52 1.63 2.03
N VAL A 79 15.50 1.34 2.83
CA VAL A 79 15.60 1.40 4.29
C VAL A 79 16.61 0.36 4.80
N LYS A 80 16.56 -0.89 4.31
CA LYS A 80 17.55 -1.91 4.66
C LYS A 80 18.97 -1.53 4.25
N ALA A 81 19.15 -0.92 3.08
CA ALA A 81 20.46 -0.41 2.66
C ALA A 81 20.94 0.72 3.60
N ASN A 82 20.00 1.53 4.12
CA ASN A 82 20.27 2.59 5.09
C ASN A 82 20.34 2.09 6.56
N GLU A 83 20.07 0.81 6.82
CA GLU A 83 20.28 0.12 8.11
C GLU A 83 21.65 -0.57 8.18
N VAL A 84 22.39 -0.63 7.06
CA VAL A 84 23.76 -1.15 7.06
C VAL A 84 24.67 -0.14 7.74
N ILE A 85 25.18 -0.49 8.92
CA ILE A 85 26.24 0.24 9.63
C ILE A 85 27.44 0.35 8.68
N LYS A 86 27.81 1.58 8.33
CA LYS A 86 28.99 1.85 7.50
C LYS A 86 30.24 1.93 8.37
N PRO A 87 31.22 1.04 8.21
CA PRO A 87 32.44 1.04 9.03
C PRO A 87 33.21 2.36 8.98
N GLU A 88 33.17 3.06 7.84
CA GLU A 88 33.82 4.35 7.63
C GLU A 88 33.16 5.52 8.38
N GLU A 89 31.92 5.37 8.84
CA GLU A 89 31.20 6.37 9.64
C GLU A 89 31.34 6.12 11.15
N LEU A 90 32.11 5.12 11.58
CA LEU A 90 32.33 4.83 13.01
C LEU A 90 33.24 5.88 13.66
N THR A 91 32.78 6.47 14.76
CA THR A 91 33.59 7.37 15.60
C THR A 91 34.23 6.61 16.75
N GLU A 92 35.11 7.27 17.53
CA GLU A 92 35.73 6.64 18.70
C GLU A 92 34.72 6.18 19.75
N ASP A 93 33.54 6.83 19.81
CA ASP A 93 32.42 6.43 20.68
C ASP A 93 31.95 4.99 20.38
N ALA A 94 32.19 4.45 19.17
CA ALA A 94 31.88 3.05 18.85
C ALA A 94 32.67 2.06 19.71
N LYS A 95 33.90 2.43 20.12
CA LYS A 95 34.73 1.61 21.02
C LYS A 95 34.09 1.50 22.41
N LEU A 96 33.42 2.55 22.88
CA LEU A 96 32.73 2.56 24.17
C LEU A 96 31.54 1.58 24.19
N LEU A 97 30.83 1.48 23.07
CA LEU A 97 29.71 0.53 22.90
C LEU A 97 30.19 -0.94 22.83
N GLN A 98 31.42 -1.18 22.35
CA GLN A 98 31.99 -2.53 22.19
C GLN A 98 32.81 -3.01 23.39
N ASN A 99 33.28 -2.12 24.26
CA ASN A 99 34.27 -2.46 25.31
C ASN A 99 33.71 -3.27 26.49
N GLY A 100 32.50 -3.82 26.40
CA GLY A 100 31.87 -4.62 27.46
C GLY A 100 31.57 -3.84 28.75
N LEU A 101 31.77 -2.51 28.74
CA LEU A 101 31.36 -1.62 29.82
C LEU A 101 29.84 -1.46 29.79
N ILE A 102 29.20 -1.54 30.94
CA ILE A 102 27.76 -1.27 31.09
C ILE A 102 27.59 0.25 31.10
N LEU A 103 27.10 0.80 29.98
CA LEU A 103 26.82 2.23 29.85
C LEU A 103 25.48 2.57 30.51
N LYS A 104 25.37 3.78 31.08
CA LYS A 104 24.12 4.29 31.66
C LYS A 104 23.33 5.09 30.61
N GLU A 105 22.06 5.37 30.92
CA GLU A 105 21.17 6.17 30.06
C GLU A 105 21.78 7.52 29.67
N ASN A 106 22.42 8.22 30.62
CA ASN A 106 23.09 9.50 30.36
C ASN A 106 24.29 9.37 29.41
N ASP A 107 25.02 8.26 29.47
CA ASP A 107 26.18 8.02 28.62
C ASP A 107 25.73 7.82 27.16
N ILE A 108 24.65 7.06 26.98
CA ILE A 108 24.02 6.86 25.67
C ILE A 108 23.45 8.17 25.13
N ALA A 109 22.76 8.95 25.95
CA ALA A 109 22.26 10.27 25.55
C ALA A 109 23.40 11.20 25.09
N GLY A 110 24.52 11.20 25.81
CA GLY A 110 25.70 11.96 25.42
C GLY A 110 26.34 11.49 24.11
N ILE A 111 26.37 10.17 23.86
CA ILE A 111 26.82 9.62 22.57
C ILE A 111 25.88 10.05 21.45
N LEU A 112 24.57 9.99 21.67
CA LEU A 112 23.56 10.37 20.68
C LEU A 112 23.61 11.87 20.34
N GLU A 113 23.84 12.73 21.34
CA GLU A 113 23.97 14.18 21.14
C GLU A 113 25.22 14.52 20.31
N ARG A 114 26.38 13.96 20.67
CA ARG A 114 27.65 14.16 19.95
C ARG A 114 27.62 13.64 18.52
N ASN A 115 26.84 12.60 18.27
CA ASN A 115 26.74 11.92 16.99
C ASN A 115 25.37 12.15 16.32
N SER A 116 24.70 13.26 16.62
CA SER A 116 23.35 13.57 16.13
C SER A 116 23.27 13.72 14.61
N ASN A 117 24.38 14.07 13.96
CA ASN A 117 24.52 14.14 12.50
C ASN A 117 25.12 12.86 11.88
N ASN A 118 25.49 11.87 12.69
CA ASN A 118 26.09 10.61 12.27
C ASN A 118 25.11 9.45 12.48
N ARG A 119 24.35 9.16 11.43
CA ARG A 119 23.30 8.14 11.41
C ARG A 119 23.80 6.76 11.88
N THR A 120 24.99 6.35 11.42
CA THR A 120 25.57 5.05 11.77
C THR A 120 25.80 4.94 13.28
N MET A 121 26.35 5.98 13.89
CA MET A 121 26.57 6.04 15.34
C MET A 121 25.26 6.15 16.13
N THR A 122 24.28 6.90 15.64
CA THR A 122 22.95 6.97 16.26
C THR A 122 22.28 5.60 16.31
N GLN A 123 22.30 4.85 15.20
CA GLN A 123 21.73 3.50 15.12
C GLN A 123 22.44 2.53 16.07
N LEU A 124 23.77 2.59 16.15
CA LEU A 124 24.57 1.78 17.06
C LEU A 124 24.23 2.04 18.53
N ALA A 125 24.14 3.31 18.93
CA ALA A 125 23.79 3.70 20.29
C ALA A 125 22.35 3.28 20.66
N ILE A 126 21.39 3.45 19.75
CA ILE A 126 20.00 3.00 19.95
C ILE A 126 19.93 1.48 20.08
N ARG A 127 20.64 0.74 19.21
CA ARG A 127 20.68 -0.73 19.26
C ARG A 127 21.20 -1.22 20.60
N TYR A 128 22.32 -0.66 21.06
CA TYR A 128 22.89 -0.99 22.36
C TYR A 128 21.89 -0.74 23.50
N ALA A 129 21.25 0.43 23.51
CA ALA A 129 20.27 0.74 24.56
C ALA A 129 19.05 -0.19 24.55
N ASN A 130 18.57 -0.62 23.38
CA ASN A 130 17.51 -1.63 23.30
C ASN A 130 17.96 -3.00 23.81
N GLU A 131 19.17 -3.46 23.44
CA GLU A 131 19.74 -4.73 23.92
C GLU A 131 19.94 -4.73 25.45
N HIS A 132 20.19 -3.57 26.03
CA HIS A 132 20.40 -3.37 27.47
C HIS A 132 19.17 -2.81 28.24
N ASN A 133 18.00 -2.71 27.61
CA ASN A 133 16.75 -2.18 28.19
C ASN A 133 16.88 -0.77 28.83
N LEU A 134 17.71 0.09 28.25
CA LEU A 134 17.91 1.47 28.70
C LEU A 134 16.83 2.37 28.12
N LYS A 135 16.25 3.28 28.92
CA LYS A 135 15.29 4.27 28.40
C LYS A 135 16.04 5.37 27.68
N ILE A 136 15.77 5.47 26.39
CA ILE A 136 16.22 6.59 25.55
C ILE A 136 15.01 7.46 25.23
N ASP A 137 15.17 8.77 25.32
CA ASP A 137 14.13 9.68 24.87
C ASP A 137 13.92 9.54 23.36
N LYS A 138 12.66 9.44 22.92
CA LYS A 138 12.28 9.03 21.55
C LYS A 138 12.72 10.02 20.45
N MET A 139 13.31 11.15 20.83
CA MET A 139 13.67 12.26 19.97
C MET A 139 14.84 11.96 19.00
N TYR A 140 15.51 10.82 19.14
CA TYR A 140 16.69 10.46 18.34
C TYR A 140 16.44 9.48 17.19
N LEU A 141 15.22 9.01 16.98
CA LEU A 141 14.89 8.22 15.79
C LEU A 141 14.78 9.18 14.59
N PRO A 142 15.56 9.00 13.51
CA PRO A 142 15.14 9.51 12.21
C PRO A 142 13.76 8.92 11.94
N ASP A 143 12.82 9.74 11.46
CA ASP A 143 11.37 9.47 11.26
C ASP A 143 10.99 8.20 10.45
N ASP A 144 11.93 7.32 10.13
CA ASP A 144 11.78 6.14 9.28
C ASP A 144 10.88 5.04 9.89
N THR A 145 10.75 4.94 11.22
CA THR A 145 9.78 4.01 11.84
C THR A 145 8.32 4.38 11.55
N SER A 146 8.02 5.66 11.32
CA SER A 146 6.69 6.09 10.87
C SER A 146 6.39 5.66 9.42
N ILE A 147 7.44 5.36 8.63
CA ILE A 147 7.32 4.99 7.22
C ILE A 147 6.80 3.55 7.06
N TYR A 148 7.20 2.64 7.95
CA TYR A 148 6.69 1.25 7.94
C TYR A 148 5.21 1.17 8.32
N ASP A 149 4.80 1.93 9.35
CA ASP A 149 3.39 2.00 9.77
C ASP A 149 2.53 2.75 8.75
N SER A 150 3.07 3.79 8.10
CA SER A 150 2.34 4.53 7.06
C SER A 150 2.26 3.78 5.72
N ALA A 151 3.27 2.98 5.35
CA ALA A 151 3.22 2.13 4.17
C ALA A 151 2.20 0.99 4.33
N ASN A 152 2.22 0.29 5.46
CA ASN A 152 1.22 -0.73 5.77
C ASN A 152 -0.17 -0.10 5.97
N GLY A 153 -0.26 1.08 6.59
CA GLY A 153 -1.50 1.83 6.73
C GLY A 153 -2.07 2.32 5.39
N ALA A 154 -1.23 2.74 4.45
CA ALA A 154 -1.64 3.11 3.10
C ALA A 154 -2.10 1.89 2.30
N ILE A 155 -1.39 0.77 2.37
CA ILE A 155 -1.80 -0.51 1.76
C ILE A 155 -3.12 -0.99 2.36
N SER A 156 -3.31 -0.88 3.67
CA SER A 156 -4.58 -1.21 4.33
C SER A 156 -5.71 -0.34 3.83
N LYS A 157 -5.52 0.99 3.75
CA LYS A 157 -6.54 1.91 3.21
C LYS A 157 -6.86 1.66 1.73
N ILE A 158 -5.87 1.24 0.94
CA ILE A 158 -6.08 0.83 -0.46
C ILE A 158 -6.87 -0.49 -0.50
N ALA A 159 -6.54 -1.46 0.36
CA ALA A 159 -7.28 -2.72 0.48
C ALA A 159 -8.72 -2.48 0.94
N ASP A 160 -8.94 -1.58 1.90
CA ASP A 160 -10.25 -1.17 2.38
C ASP A 160 -11.05 -0.47 1.27
N TRP A 161 -10.43 0.43 0.50
CA TRP A 161 -11.08 1.05 -0.66
C TRP A 161 -11.45 0.02 -1.75
N LEU A 162 -10.54 -0.91 -2.05
CA LEU A 162 -10.82 -1.99 -3.00
C LEU A 162 -11.97 -2.89 -2.52
N ALA A 163 -12.07 -3.15 -1.22
CA ALA A 163 -13.14 -3.93 -0.61
C ALA A 163 -14.48 -3.18 -0.52
N ASP A 164 -14.45 -1.86 -0.30
CA ASP A 164 -15.67 -1.04 -0.22
C ASP A 164 -16.25 -0.75 -1.61
N GLU A 165 -15.42 -0.65 -2.67
CA GLU A 165 -15.93 -0.61 -4.05
C GLU A 165 -16.53 -1.93 -4.52
N ASP A 166 -16.08 -3.08 -4.01
CA ASP A 166 -16.71 -4.37 -4.29
C ASP A 166 -18.14 -4.46 -3.74
N LYS A 167 -18.53 -3.65 -2.72
CA LYS A 167 -19.94 -3.53 -2.30
C LYS A 167 -20.82 -2.86 -3.35
N TYR A 168 -20.26 -2.00 -4.19
CA TYR A 168 -20.96 -1.35 -5.30
C TYR A 168 -20.86 -2.15 -6.60
N TYR A 169 -20.01 -3.18 -6.63
CA TYR A 169 -19.68 -3.95 -7.81
C TYR A 169 -19.69 -5.45 -7.52
N THR A 170 -20.88 -6.06 -7.61
CA THR A 170 -20.97 -7.53 -7.63
C THR A 170 -20.56 -8.00 -9.03
N PRO A 171 -19.48 -8.79 -9.18
CA PRO A 171 -19.12 -9.36 -10.48
C PRO A 171 -20.30 -10.19 -10.98
N MET A 172 -20.66 -10.02 -12.26
CA MET A 172 -21.76 -10.75 -12.90
C MET A 172 -21.41 -12.24 -13.16
N TYR A 173 -20.68 -12.89 -12.25
CA TYR A 173 -20.31 -14.30 -12.37
C TYR A 173 -21.36 -15.28 -11.82
N ASN A 174 -22.49 -14.79 -11.30
CA ASN A 174 -23.61 -15.63 -10.83
C ASN A 174 -24.92 -15.43 -11.62
N VAL A 175 -24.86 -15.00 -12.88
CA VAL A 175 -26.03 -15.07 -13.78
C VAL A 175 -25.70 -15.93 -15.00
N VAL A 176 -25.26 -17.15 -14.71
CA VAL A 176 -25.11 -18.22 -15.70
C VAL A 176 -26.14 -19.29 -15.32
N PHE A 177 -27.27 -19.26 -16.04
CA PHE A 177 -28.34 -20.26 -16.10
C PHE A 177 -29.15 -20.54 -14.82
N GLY A 178 -30.18 -19.72 -14.58
CA GLY A 178 -31.38 -20.20 -13.89
C GLY A 178 -32.22 -21.03 -14.86
N ASP A 179 -32.24 -22.35 -14.63
CA ASP A 179 -33.25 -23.33 -15.02
C ASP A 179 -33.91 -23.23 -16.40
N ASN A 180 -33.36 -23.97 -17.37
CA ASN A 180 -34.08 -24.46 -18.55
C ASN A 180 -34.80 -25.80 -18.22
N SER A 181 -35.59 -25.83 -17.14
CA SER A 181 -36.38 -27.02 -16.74
C SER A 181 -37.89 -26.82 -16.82
N ALA A 182 -38.36 -25.73 -17.44
CA ALA A 182 -39.79 -25.42 -17.60
C ALA A 182 -40.20 -25.13 -19.06
N LEU A 183 -39.85 -26.01 -19.99
CA LEU A 183 -40.62 -26.21 -21.21
C LEU A 183 -41.00 -27.69 -21.27
N LYS A 184 -42.07 -28.04 -20.56
CA LYS A 184 -42.81 -29.27 -20.84
C LYS A 184 -43.55 -29.05 -22.15
N GLU A 185 -43.33 -29.98 -23.07
CA GLU A 185 -44.18 -30.21 -24.23
C GLU A 185 -45.62 -30.44 -23.74
N ASP A 186 -46.55 -29.66 -24.28
CA ASP A 186 -47.95 -30.07 -24.49
C ASP A 186 -48.13 -30.39 -25.98
#